data_AF-A0A8H7D3X1-F1
#
_entry.id   AF-A0A8H7D3X1-F1
#
_cell.length_a   1.000
_cell.length_b   1.000
_cell.length_c   1.000
_cell.angle_alpha   90.00
_cell.angle_beta   90.00
_cell.angle_gamma   90.00
#
_symmetry.space_group_name_H-M   'P 1'
#
loop_
_entity.id
_entity.type
_entity.pdbx_description
1 polymer ?
#
loop_
_entity_poly.entity_id
_entity_poly.type
_entity_poly.pdbx_seq_one_letter_code
_entity_poly.pdbx_strand_id
1 'polypeptide(L)'
;MTTVPPPHWQPPAQQPTCTNLRIRSVEDAHKIFYAIRRGILRMVSRRLDSDERAALRTGCVYAWEERSPNTEITGIGIERFTEGRRWSASRVRDEFLFYYEKFVPDPNHASEPMGWEQLVKQTYSVWVETEKGKEEMAPDRIFHTDDCGPVGHSG
;
A
#
# COMPACT_ATOMS: atom_id res chain seq x y z
N MET A 1 -33.16 14.00 -11.18
CA MET A 1 -33.07 12.73 -11.90
C MET A 1 -31.78 12.05 -11.43
N THR A 2 -31.87 11.18 -10.44
CA THR A 2 -30.70 10.50 -9.86
C THR A 2 -30.58 9.16 -10.55
N THR A 3 -29.68 9.06 -11.54
CA THR A 3 -29.42 7.80 -12.24
C THR A 3 -28.84 6.81 -11.24
N VAL A 4 -29.63 5.79 -10.89
CA VAL A 4 -29.13 4.64 -10.13
C VAL A 4 -28.20 3.85 -11.06
N PRO A 5 -26.92 3.63 -10.69
CA PRO A 5 -26.01 2.85 -11.53
C PRO A 5 -26.51 1.40 -11.65
N PRO A 6 -26.28 0.73 -12.79
CA PRO A 6 -26.74 -0.64 -13.01
C PRO A 6 -26.14 -1.61 -11.97
N PRO A 7 -26.82 -2.73 -11.67
CA PRO A 7 -26.53 -3.62 -10.53
C PRO A 7 -25.15 -4.33 -10.57
N HIS A 8 -24.33 -4.06 -11.57
CA HIS A 8 -23.00 -4.65 -11.77
C HIS A 8 -21.91 -3.62 -12.06
N TRP A 9 -22.17 -2.31 -11.91
CA TRP A 9 -21.11 -1.29 -12.08
C TRP A 9 -20.07 -1.46 -10.98
N GLN A 10 -19.05 -2.26 -11.28
CA GLN A 10 -17.85 -2.32 -10.49
C GLN A 10 -16.99 -1.11 -10.90
N PRO A 11 -16.45 -0.36 -9.93
CA PRO A 11 -15.46 0.66 -10.26
C PRO A 11 -14.30 -0.02 -11.01
N PRO A 12 -13.63 0.69 -11.95
CA PRO A 12 -12.50 0.12 -12.66
C PRO A 12 -11.45 -0.41 -11.67
N ALA A 13 -10.74 -1.46 -12.09
CA ALA A 13 -9.67 -2.05 -11.31
C ALA A 13 -8.66 -0.98 -10.90
N GLN A 14 -8.43 -0.88 -9.60
CA GLN A 14 -7.50 0.04 -9.00
C GLN A 14 -6.09 -0.51 -9.16
N GLN A 15 -5.20 0.34 -9.67
CA GLN A 15 -3.81 -0.01 -9.93
C GLN A 15 -2.91 0.49 -8.79
N PRO A 16 -1.71 -0.10 -8.63
CA PRO A 16 -0.66 0.52 -7.83
C PRO A 16 -0.45 1.98 -8.26
N THR A 17 -0.20 2.87 -7.31
CA THR A 17 0.17 4.27 -7.57
C THR A 17 1.38 4.34 -8.50
N CYS A 18 2.35 3.45 -8.32
CA CYS A 18 3.39 3.16 -9.29
C CYS A 18 3.90 1.72 -9.14
N THR A 19 4.59 1.22 -10.15
CA THR A 19 5.14 -0.16 -10.20
C THR A 19 6.61 -0.15 -10.57
N ASN A 20 7.31 -1.25 -10.29
CA ASN A 20 8.74 -1.43 -10.59
C ASN A 20 9.62 -0.35 -9.94
N LEU A 21 9.20 0.16 -8.78
CA LEU A 21 9.91 1.19 -8.03
C LEU A 21 10.33 0.67 -6.67
N ARG A 22 11.58 0.94 -6.28
CA ARG A 22 12.10 0.65 -4.95
C ARG A 22 12.26 1.94 -4.16
N ILE A 23 11.69 2.00 -2.95
CA ILE A 23 11.75 3.19 -2.09
C ILE A 23 12.89 3.02 -1.09
N ARG A 24 14.00 3.72 -1.30
CA ARG A 24 15.21 3.55 -0.47
C ARG A 24 15.33 4.59 0.63
N SER A 25 14.64 5.72 0.49
CA SER A 25 14.74 6.85 1.39
C SER A 25 13.41 7.58 1.54
N VAL A 26 13.33 8.44 2.55
CA VAL A 26 12.21 9.38 2.74
C VAL A 26 12.06 10.31 1.53
N GLU A 27 13.16 10.70 0.89
CA GLU A 27 13.13 11.55 -0.30
C GLU A 27 12.43 10.87 -1.49
N ASP A 28 12.63 9.55 -1.67
CA ASP A 28 11.90 8.78 -2.69
C ASP A 28 10.39 8.79 -2.44
N ALA A 29 9.99 8.61 -1.18
CA ALA A 29 8.58 8.68 -0.78
C ALA A 29 8.00 10.08 -1.02
N HIS A 30 8.74 11.14 -0.69
CA HIS A 30 8.32 12.53 -0.92
C HIS A 30 8.16 12.86 -2.40
N LYS A 31 9.01 12.33 -3.29
CA LYS A 31 8.84 12.48 -4.75
C LYS A 31 7.52 11.88 -5.23
N ILE A 32 7.12 10.74 -4.68
CA ILE A 32 5.84 10.08 -4.99
C ILE A 32 4.68 10.96 -4.52
N PHE A 33 4.71 11.45 -3.28
CA PHE A 33 3.69 12.37 -2.77
C PHE A 33 3.60 13.66 -3.58
N TYR A 34 4.74 14.24 -3.96
CA TYR A 34 4.77 15.41 -4.83
C TYR A 34 4.11 15.14 -6.18
N ALA A 35 4.41 13.99 -6.81
CA ALA A 35 3.80 13.61 -8.08
C ALA A 35 2.28 13.37 -7.96
N ILE A 36 1.82 12.82 -6.83
CA ILE A 36 0.38 12.69 -6.51
C ILE A 36 -0.27 14.07 -6.39
N ARG A 37 0.32 14.99 -5.62
CA ARG A 37 -0.21 16.36 -5.44
C ARG A 37 -0.26 17.14 -6.74
N ARG A 38 0.64 16.83 -7.69
CA ARG A 38 0.65 17.39 -9.05
C ARG A 38 -0.36 16.72 -9.99
N GLY A 39 -1.08 15.69 -9.55
CA GLY A 39 -2.04 14.92 -10.36
C GLY A 39 -1.38 13.98 -11.37
N ILE A 40 -0.08 13.72 -11.26
CA ILE A 40 0.68 12.85 -12.16
C ILE A 40 0.46 11.38 -11.80
N LEU A 41 0.52 11.06 -10.51
CA LEU A 41 0.22 9.73 -9.97
C LEU A 41 -1.14 9.75 -9.27
N ARG A 42 -1.82 8.60 -9.27
CA ARG A 42 -3.13 8.44 -8.62
C ARG A 42 -2.98 7.67 -7.32
N MET A 43 -3.62 8.17 -6.26
CA MET A 43 -3.80 7.42 -5.02
C MET A 43 -4.85 6.33 -5.18
N VAL A 44 -4.72 5.32 -4.35
CA VAL A 44 -5.80 4.36 -4.10
C VAL A 44 -6.78 4.94 -3.09
N SER A 45 -8.07 4.80 -3.34
CA SER A 45 -9.13 5.41 -2.54
C SER A 45 -10.03 4.40 -1.83
N ARG A 46 -9.89 3.11 -2.17
CA ARG A 46 -10.63 2.00 -1.58
C ARG A 46 -9.72 0.81 -1.31
N ARG A 47 -10.17 -0.08 -0.43
CA ARG A 47 -9.52 -1.37 -0.21
C ARG A 47 -9.38 -2.12 -1.53
N LEU A 48 -8.28 -2.86 -1.64
CA LEU A 48 -8.06 -3.76 -2.77
C LEU A 48 -9.06 -4.91 -2.72
N ASP A 49 -9.66 -5.24 -3.86
CA ASP A 49 -10.51 -6.42 -3.99
C ASP A 49 -9.68 -7.72 -4.03
N SER A 50 -10.30 -8.85 -4.41
CA SER A 50 -9.58 -10.13 -4.46
C SER A 50 -8.51 -10.15 -5.55
N ASP A 51 -8.83 -9.64 -6.73
CA ASP A 51 -7.96 -9.73 -7.91
C ASP A 51 -6.81 -8.72 -7.79
N GLU A 52 -7.10 -7.52 -7.29
CA GLU A 52 -6.11 -6.49 -7.00
C GLU A 52 -5.12 -6.91 -5.91
N ARG A 53 -5.59 -7.67 -4.89
CA ARG A 53 -4.70 -8.27 -3.89
C ARG A 53 -3.86 -9.40 -4.47
N ALA A 54 -4.45 -10.23 -5.35
CA ALA A 54 -3.72 -11.28 -6.03
C ALA A 54 -2.61 -10.73 -6.95
N ALA A 55 -2.80 -9.52 -7.49
CA ALA A 55 -1.82 -8.83 -8.34
C ALA A 55 -0.65 -8.16 -7.59
N LEU A 56 -0.65 -8.19 -6.24
CA LEU A 56 0.45 -7.68 -5.41
C LEU A 56 1.74 -8.46 -5.70
N ARG A 57 2.80 -7.71 -5.99
CA ARG A 57 4.14 -8.22 -6.30
C ARG A 57 5.19 -7.16 -5.97
N THR A 58 6.45 -7.56 -5.89
CA THR A 58 7.56 -6.64 -5.68
C THR A 58 7.58 -5.47 -6.65
N GLY A 59 7.93 -4.31 -6.13
CA GLY A 59 7.96 -3.03 -6.83
C GLY A 59 6.61 -2.32 -6.90
N CYS A 60 5.53 -2.92 -6.41
CA CYS A 60 4.25 -2.22 -6.30
C CYS A 60 4.28 -1.21 -5.14
N VAL A 61 3.82 0.00 -5.44
CA VAL A 61 3.66 1.09 -4.48
C VAL A 61 2.22 1.55 -4.48
N TYR A 62 1.62 1.63 -3.29
CA TYR A 62 0.25 2.14 -3.11
C TYR A 62 0.30 3.31 -2.14
N ALA A 63 -0.17 4.46 -2.59
CA ALA A 63 -0.34 5.64 -1.76
C ALA A 63 -1.83 5.90 -1.50
N TRP A 64 -2.18 6.23 -0.27
CA TRP A 64 -3.55 6.59 0.10
C TRP A 64 -3.57 7.61 1.23
N GLU A 65 -4.66 8.36 1.27
CA GLU A 65 -5.02 9.19 2.41
C GLU A 65 -5.75 8.31 3.45
N GLU A 66 -5.30 8.37 4.71
CA GLU A 66 -6.07 7.78 5.80
C GLU A 66 -7.44 8.44 5.91
N ARG A 67 -8.40 7.67 6.41
CA ARG A 67 -9.78 8.13 6.52
C ARG A 67 -9.90 9.31 7.48
N SER A 68 -10.51 10.38 7.00
CA SER A 68 -10.93 11.52 7.82
C SER A 68 -12.34 11.27 8.42
N PRO A 69 -12.68 11.75 9.63
CA PRO A 69 -14.05 11.85 10.15
C PRO A 69 -15.13 12.25 9.13
N ASN A 70 -14.85 13.17 8.21
CA ASN A 70 -15.80 13.51 7.14
C ASN A 70 -16.05 12.35 6.16
N THR A 71 -15.09 11.43 6.03
CA THR A 71 -15.19 10.21 5.21
C THR A 71 -15.80 9.04 5.98
N GLU A 72 -16.00 9.11 7.31
CA GLU A 72 -16.65 8.05 8.11
C GLU A 72 -18.08 7.76 7.63
N ILE A 73 -18.78 8.80 7.18
CA ILE A 73 -20.19 8.74 6.77
C ILE A 73 -20.43 7.76 5.61
N THR A 74 -19.46 7.57 4.71
CA THR A 74 -19.65 6.78 3.48
C THR A 74 -19.30 5.30 3.61
N GLY A 75 -18.65 4.87 4.68
CA GLY A 75 -18.04 3.53 4.77
C GLY A 75 -16.79 3.30 3.90
N ILE A 76 -16.42 4.23 3.01
CA ILE A 76 -15.43 4.04 1.94
C ILE A 76 -14.09 4.69 2.32
N GLY A 77 -12.98 3.93 2.29
CA GLY A 77 -11.63 4.44 2.60
C GLY A 77 -10.68 3.33 3.08
N ILE A 78 -9.42 3.69 3.34
CA ILE A 78 -8.39 2.76 3.83
C ILE A 78 -7.79 3.28 5.15
N GLU A 79 -8.25 2.74 6.27
CA GLU A 79 -7.63 3.00 7.59
C GLU A 79 -6.36 2.15 7.78
N ARG A 80 -6.43 0.91 7.29
CA ARG A 80 -5.32 -0.05 7.32
C ARG A 80 -5.27 -0.77 5.99
N PHE A 81 -4.11 -0.79 5.37
CA PHE A 81 -3.86 -1.60 4.19
C PHE A 81 -3.93 -3.08 4.60
N THR A 82 -4.85 -3.83 3.99
CA THR A 82 -5.12 -5.24 4.29
C THR A 82 -5.06 -6.05 3.01
N GLU A 83 -3.95 -6.76 2.83
CA GLU A 83 -3.61 -7.50 1.62
C GLU A 83 -3.89 -9.01 1.72
N GLY A 84 -4.36 -9.49 2.88
CA GLY A 84 -4.66 -10.92 3.09
C GLY A 84 -3.44 -11.81 3.29
N ARG A 85 -2.25 -11.22 3.46
CA ARG A 85 -0.98 -11.93 3.73
C ARG A 85 -0.63 -11.91 5.22
N ARG A 86 0.16 -12.88 5.69
CA ARG A 86 0.68 -12.90 7.07
C ARG A 86 2.02 -12.21 7.15
N TRP A 87 2.22 -11.41 8.19
CA TRP A 87 3.40 -10.57 8.34
C TRP A 87 4.08 -10.78 9.70
N SER A 88 5.37 -10.49 9.77
CA SER A 88 6.09 -10.33 11.02
C SER A 88 5.55 -9.17 11.86
N ALA A 89 5.98 -9.10 13.13
CA ALA A 89 5.89 -7.85 13.87
C ALA A 89 6.68 -6.75 13.13
N SER A 90 6.28 -5.49 13.30
CA SER A 90 6.95 -4.36 12.68
C SER A 90 8.40 -4.25 13.15
N ARG A 91 9.28 -3.85 12.24
CA ARG A 91 10.66 -3.45 12.53
C ARG A 91 10.84 -2.02 12.06
N VAL A 92 11.27 -1.15 12.97
CA VAL A 92 11.61 0.23 12.61
C VAL A 92 13.00 0.23 12.00
N ARG A 93 13.16 0.90 10.86
CA ARG A 93 14.45 1.25 10.30
C ARG A 93 14.31 2.62 9.66
N ASP A 94 15.12 3.56 10.13
CA ASP A 94 14.98 4.97 9.81
C ASP A 94 13.52 5.42 10.09
N GLU A 95 12.89 6.14 9.17
CA GLU A 95 11.49 6.59 9.29
C GLU A 95 10.46 5.55 8.80
N PHE A 96 10.90 4.33 8.48
CA PHE A 96 10.06 3.30 7.88
C PHE A 96 9.72 2.17 8.85
N LEU A 97 8.52 1.61 8.69
CA LEU A 97 8.16 0.33 9.29
C LEU A 97 8.28 -0.77 8.25
N PHE A 98 9.00 -1.83 8.61
CA PHE A 98 9.19 -3.02 7.79
C PHE A 98 8.44 -4.22 8.38
N TYR A 99 7.91 -5.04 7.49
CA TYR A 99 7.24 -6.29 7.80
C TYR A 99 7.69 -7.33 6.78
N TYR A 100 7.98 -8.54 7.25
CA TYR A 100 8.41 -9.65 6.40
C TYR A 100 7.26 -10.64 6.27
N GLU A 101 6.96 -11.06 5.04
CA GLU A 101 5.90 -12.02 4.80
C GLU A 101 6.23 -13.35 5.48
N LYS A 102 5.24 -13.97 6.10
CA LYS A 102 5.37 -15.29 6.71
C LYS A 102 4.69 -16.31 5.84
N PHE A 103 5.41 -17.36 5.50
CA PHE A 103 4.82 -18.53 4.88
C PHE A 103 3.70 -19.10 5.76
N VAL A 104 2.60 -19.49 5.13
CA VAL A 104 1.48 -20.18 5.77
C VAL A 104 1.36 -21.54 5.10
N PRO A 105 1.77 -22.62 5.78
CA PRO A 105 1.59 -23.94 5.23
C PRO A 105 0.10 -24.24 5.04
N ASP A 106 -0.24 -24.77 3.87
CA ASP A 106 -1.54 -25.38 3.65
C ASP A 106 -1.58 -26.68 4.46
N PRO A 107 -2.69 -27.03 5.14
CA PRO A 107 -2.84 -28.32 5.81
C PRO A 107 -2.46 -29.53 4.95
N ASN A 108 -2.62 -29.44 3.62
CA ASN A 108 -2.27 -30.49 2.67
C ASN A 108 -0.85 -30.34 2.07
N HIS A 109 -0.21 -29.19 2.23
CA HIS A 109 1.15 -28.91 1.76
C HIS A 109 1.96 -28.19 2.86
N ALA A 110 2.58 -29.00 3.71
CA ALA A 110 3.27 -28.54 4.91
C ALA A 110 4.62 -27.83 4.64
N SER A 111 5.16 -27.94 3.42
CA SER A 111 6.45 -27.34 3.03
C SER A 111 6.25 -26.10 2.16
N GLU A 112 7.16 -25.14 2.29
CA GLU A 112 7.27 -24.02 1.37
C GLU A 112 7.39 -24.54 -0.08
N PRO A 113 6.53 -24.06 -1.01
CA PRO A 113 6.66 -24.43 -2.40
C PRO A 113 8.03 -23.98 -2.91
N MET A 114 8.64 -24.81 -3.75
CA MET A 114 9.90 -24.50 -4.40
C MET A 114 9.72 -23.20 -5.21
N GLY A 115 10.41 -22.13 -4.84
CA GLY A 115 10.24 -20.80 -5.44
C GLY A 115 9.27 -19.86 -4.70
N TRP A 116 8.93 -20.12 -3.44
CA TRP A 116 8.27 -19.11 -2.61
C TRP A 116 9.22 -17.92 -2.38
N GLU A 117 8.80 -16.74 -2.83
CA GLU A 117 9.53 -15.48 -2.65
C GLU A 117 8.90 -14.68 -1.51
N GLN A 118 9.67 -14.45 -0.44
CA GLN A 118 9.23 -13.64 0.68
C GLN A 118 9.11 -12.18 0.27
N LEU A 119 7.90 -11.63 0.36
CA LEU A 119 7.70 -10.19 0.22
C LEU A 119 8.14 -9.45 1.48
N VAL A 120 8.70 -8.26 1.28
CA VAL A 120 8.92 -7.27 2.33
C VAL A 120 7.92 -6.14 2.12
N LYS A 121 7.12 -5.86 3.13
CA LYS A 121 6.28 -4.66 3.18
C LYS A 121 7.01 -3.56 3.94
N GLN A 122 7.15 -2.42 3.29
CA GLN A 122 7.68 -1.19 3.86
C GLN A 122 6.56 -0.14 3.87
N THR A 123 6.40 0.54 5.01
CA THR A 123 5.42 1.62 5.13
C THR A 123 6.04 2.91 5.64
N TYR A 124 5.62 4.02 5.06
CA TYR A 124 5.96 5.38 5.48
C TYR A 124 4.69 6.21 5.58
N SER A 125 4.64 7.10 6.55
CA SER A 125 3.48 7.94 6.87
C SER A 125 3.95 9.38 7.07
N VAL A 126 3.30 10.36 6.45
CA VAL A 126 3.61 11.78 6.65
C VAL A 126 2.34 12.61 6.76
N TRP A 127 2.36 13.64 7.60
CA TRP A 127 1.30 14.64 7.65
C TRP A 127 1.56 15.73 6.62
N VAL A 128 0.57 16.05 5.79
CA VAL A 128 0.68 17.12 4.80
C VAL A 128 -0.25 18.27 5.16
N GLU A 129 0.31 19.45 5.36
CA GLU A 129 -0.47 20.68 5.50
C GLU A 129 -0.95 21.14 4.11
N THR A 130 -2.26 21.37 3.98
CA THR A 130 -2.87 21.90 2.75
C THR A 130 -3.33 23.35 2.97
N GLU A 131 -3.29 24.15 1.90
CA GLU A 131 -3.55 25.61 1.94
C GLU A 131 -4.99 25.97 2.34
N LYS A 132 -5.92 25.01 2.29
CA LYS A 132 -7.28 25.16 2.81
C LYS A 132 -7.25 24.91 4.32
N GLY A 133 -6.85 25.94 5.06
CA GLY A 133 -6.68 25.89 6.50
C GLY A 133 -7.82 25.15 7.22
N LYS A 134 -7.42 24.16 8.03
CA LYS A 134 -8.25 23.19 8.76
C LYS A 134 -9.13 22.33 7.85
N GLU A 135 -8.66 21.12 7.57
CA GLU A 135 -9.27 19.93 8.19
C GLU A 135 -8.43 18.67 7.95
N GLU A 136 -8.26 17.95 9.06
CA GLU A 136 -8.00 16.52 9.15
C GLU A 136 -6.66 15.97 8.67
N MET A 137 -5.75 15.94 9.64
CA MET A 137 -4.72 14.95 9.84
C MET A 137 -5.16 13.56 9.34
N ALA A 138 -4.83 13.23 8.09
CA ALA A 138 -4.69 11.87 7.60
C ALA A 138 -3.23 11.69 7.17
N PRO A 139 -2.44 10.76 7.73
CA PRO A 139 -1.11 10.53 7.18
C PRO A 139 -1.26 10.05 5.75
N ASP A 140 -0.55 10.71 4.83
CA ASP A 140 -0.24 10.15 3.53
C ASP A 140 0.59 8.90 3.78
N ARG A 141 0.04 7.74 3.45
CA ARG A 141 0.69 6.45 3.68
C ARG A 141 1.15 5.86 2.37
N ILE A 142 2.39 5.38 2.33
CA ILE A 142 2.87 4.52 1.26
C ILE A 142 3.01 3.10 1.78
N PHE A 143 2.51 2.15 1.00
CA PHE A 143 2.87 0.75 1.05
C PHE A 143 3.79 0.47 -0.11
N HIS A 144 4.94 -0.13 0.17
CA HIS A 144 5.90 -0.60 -0.83
C HIS A 144 6.17 -2.08 -0.58
N THR A 145 6.19 -2.85 -1.67
CA THR A 145 6.65 -4.24 -1.67
C THR A 145 8.04 -4.32 -2.28
N ASP A 146 9.00 -4.83 -1.53
CA ASP A 146 10.35 -5.12 -1.98
C ASP A 146 10.61 -6.63 -1.88
N ASP A 147 11.54 -7.14 -2.67
CA ASP A 147 12.05 -8.49 -2.45
C ASP A 147 13.07 -8.46 -1.31
N CYS A 148 13.15 -9.56 -0.56
CA CYS A 148 14.35 -9.90 0.21
C CYS A 148 15.52 -10.20 -0.75
N GLY A 149 15.92 -9.25 -1.60
CA GLY A 149 17.16 -9.37 -2.37
C GLY A 149 18.34 -9.61 -1.42
N PRO A 150 19.40 -10.31 -1.85
CA PRO A 150 20.45 -10.78 -0.97
C PRO A 150 21.01 -9.61 -0.16
N VAL A 151 20.95 -9.72 1.17
CA VAL A 151 21.71 -8.86 2.07
C VAL A 151 23.14 -8.97 1.61
N GLY A 152 23.70 -7.89 1.05
CA GLY A 152 25.03 -7.91 0.48
C GLY A 152 26.00 -8.46 1.52
N HIS A 153 26.63 -9.60 1.21
CA HIS A 153 27.89 -9.95 1.83
C HIS A 153 28.90 -8.91 1.37
N SER A 154 29.02 -7.82 2.13
CA SER A 154 30.24 -7.03 2.13
C SER A 154 31.34 -7.92 2.71
N GLY A 155 32.31 -8.27 1.86
CA GLY A 155 33.51 -9.02 2.22
C GLY A 155 34.46 -8.23 3.11
#